data_AF-A0A9Q8P3Y0-F1
#
_entry.id   AF-A0A9Q8P3Y0-F1
#
_cell.length_a   1.000
_cell.length_b   1.000
_cell.length_c   1.000
_cell.angle_alpha   90.00
_cell.angle_beta   90.00
_cell.angle_gamma   90.00
#
_symmetry.space_group_name_H-M   'P 1'
#
loop_
_entity.id
_entity.type
_entity.pdbx_description
1 polymer ?
#
loop_
_entity_poly.entity_id
_entity_poly.type
_entity_poly.pdbx_seq_one_letter_code
_entity_poly.pdbx_strand_id
1 'polypeptide(L)'
;MATDAPSLSDGCTNEQEMSLEAQVAKLIEKHASSRDVQPPFSTGEIIVMAIVLSGLSIFNKADVLKAINAKLVESYFVAMDGGYFPNNQEWEDELVCIVPDFFETFPSYKLPLRLHSYDRDERDPVNAEYAITRSAARYYLRDLLEPKRRGTVPFTKLPAELRNIIYEMVLRFPAPGLYISHSVMSKPLKLHSIRRMDEVDVTGGPMEELSLDFAVPQEYADHYLEVNLSKTDLALLKVCRQIHHEAMPIFYGLNTFLA
;
A
#
# COMPACT_ATOMS: atom_id res chain seq x y z
N MET A 1 -13.11 -49.91 -24.46
CA MET A 1 -13.41 -48.53 -24.89
C MET A 1 -12.42 -47.63 -24.20
N ALA A 2 -11.35 -47.27 -24.90
CA ALA A 2 -10.30 -46.39 -24.39
C ALA A 2 -10.81 -44.95 -24.50
N THR A 3 -10.93 -44.27 -23.37
CA THR A 3 -11.26 -42.85 -23.30
C THR A 3 -9.95 -42.07 -23.41
N ASP A 4 -9.75 -41.45 -24.57
CA ASP A 4 -8.65 -40.51 -24.82
C ASP A 4 -8.77 -39.32 -23.86
N ALA A 5 -7.80 -39.18 -22.97
CA ALA A 5 -7.66 -38.02 -22.11
C ALA A 5 -7.13 -36.85 -22.97
N PRO A 6 -7.76 -35.66 -22.92
CA PRO A 6 -7.31 -34.51 -23.69
C PRO A 6 -5.92 -34.08 -23.20
N SER A 7 -4.95 -34.11 -24.11
CA SER A 7 -3.61 -33.59 -23.94
C SER A 7 -3.68 -32.09 -23.64
N LEU A 8 -3.47 -31.71 -22.38
CA LEU A 8 -3.24 -30.32 -21.95
C LEU A 8 -1.90 -29.85 -22.53
N SER A 9 -1.94 -29.29 -23.73
CA SER A 9 -0.77 -28.79 -24.46
C SER A 9 -0.21 -27.52 -23.83
N ASP A 10 0.99 -27.65 -23.24
CA ASP A 10 2.20 -26.80 -23.15
C ASP A 10 2.25 -25.34 -23.66
N GLY A 11 1.14 -24.59 -23.68
CA GLY A 11 1.13 -23.18 -24.09
C GLY A 11 1.60 -22.16 -23.03
N CYS A 12 2.21 -22.59 -21.91
CA CYS A 12 2.30 -21.77 -20.68
C CYS A 12 3.73 -21.30 -20.30
N THR A 13 4.73 -21.35 -21.18
CA THR A 13 6.13 -21.19 -20.74
C THR A 13 6.82 -19.85 -21.00
N ASN A 14 6.36 -19.00 -21.93
CA ASN A 14 7.17 -17.81 -22.31
C ASN A 14 6.84 -16.49 -21.59
N GLU A 15 5.68 -16.35 -20.93
CA GLU A 15 5.36 -15.09 -20.23
C GLU A 15 5.95 -15.01 -18.81
N GLN A 16 6.40 -16.13 -18.24
CA GLN A 16 6.98 -16.16 -16.90
C GLN A 16 8.42 -15.62 -16.81
N GLU A 17 9.11 -15.45 -17.95
CA GLU A 17 10.49 -14.94 -17.98
C GLU A 17 10.59 -13.42 -18.11
N MET A 18 9.50 -12.70 -18.42
CA MET A 18 9.58 -11.24 -18.53
C MET A 18 9.85 -10.59 -17.17
N SER A 19 10.74 -9.60 -17.13
CA SER A 19 10.95 -8.79 -15.93
C SER A 19 9.66 -8.07 -15.51
N LEU A 20 9.55 -7.69 -14.24
CA LEU A 20 8.35 -6.98 -13.75
C LEU A 20 8.19 -5.63 -14.45
N GLU A 21 9.30 -4.94 -14.72
CA GLU A 21 9.36 -3.68 -15.43
C GLU A 21 8.82 -3.83 -16.87
N ALA A 22 9.22 -4.89 -17.58
CA ALA A 22 8.72 -5.19 -18.91
C ALA A 22 7.21 -5.52 -18.91
N GLN A 23 6.74 -6.27 -17.90
CA GLN A 23 5.32 -6.58 -17.74
C GLN A 23 4.48 -5.32 -17.50
N VAL A 24 4.95 -4.42 -16.63
CA VAL A 24 4.29 -3.13 -16.35
C VAL A 24 4.32 -2.21 -17.57
N ALA A 25 5.45 -2.11 -18.27
CA ALA A 25 5.55 -1.31 -19.50
C ALA A 25 4.57 -1.78 -20.58
N LYS A 26 4.49 -3.10 -20.83
CA LYS A 26 3.53 -3.69 -21.78
C LYS A 26 2.08 -3.43 -21.38
N LEU A 27 1.78 -3.47 -20.07
CA LEU A 27 0.46 -3.13 -19.55
C LEU A 27 0.11 -1.67 -19.85
N ILE A 28 1.05 -0.75 -19.60
CA ILE A 28 0.86 0.68 -19.88
C ILE A 28 0.67 0.95 -21.36
N GLU A 29 1.52 0.37 -22.22
CA GLU A 29 1.47 0.52 -23.68
C GLU A 29 0.11 0.10 -24.26
N LYS A 30 -0.46 -0.99 -23.74
CA LYS A 30 -1.80 -1.47 -24.11
C LYS A 30 -2.88 -0.41 -23.91
N HIS A 31 -2.75 0.42 -22.87
CA HIS A 31 -3.71 1.47 -22.53
C HIS A 31 -3.33 2.83 -23.14
N ALA A 32 -2.06 3.06 -23.45
CA ALA A 32 -1.56 4.28 -24.09
C ALA A 32 -2.15 4.53 -25.49
N SER A 33 -2.53 3.47 -26.21
CA SER A 33 -3.10 3.59 -27.56
C SER A 33 -4.53 4.16 -27.60
N SER A 34 -5.25 4.19 -26.47
CA SER A 34 -6.63 4.69 -26.42
C SER A 34 -6.62 6.15 -25.97
N ARG A 35 -6.70 7.09 -26.92
CA ARG A 35 -6.57 8.52 -26.62
C ARG A 35 -7.71 9.10 -25.78
N ASP A 36 -8.90 8.52 -25.89
CA ASP A 36 -10.12 9.09 -25.33
C ASP A 36 -10.54 8.47 -24.00
N VAL A 37 -9.79 7.47 -23.50
CA VAL A 37 -10.20 6.69 -22.32
C VAL A 37 -9.16 6.83 -21.22
N GLN A 38 -9.58 7.39 -20.09
CA GLN A 38 -8.74 7.45 -18.90
C GLN A 38 -8.30 6.02 -18.54
N PRO A 39 -7.00 5.78 -18.32
CA PRO A 39 -6.55 4.44 -18.00
C PRO A 39 -7.23 3.94 -16.72
N PRO A 40 -7.66 2.67 -16.67
CA PRO A 40 -8.47 2.13 -15.59
C PRO A 40 -7.61 1.77 -14.36
N PHE A 41 -6.63 2.60 -14.02
CA PHE A 41 -5.74 2.40 -12.89
C PHE A 41 -6.10 3.35 -11.76
N SER A 42 -6.11 2.82 -10.54
CA SER A 42 -6.17 3.62 -9.33
C SER A 42 -4.87 4.41 -9.11
N THR A 43 -4.95 5.48 -8.33
CA THR A 43 -3.78 6.26 -7.89
C THR A 43 -2.69 5.37 -7.28
N GLY A 44 -3.07 4.38 -6.48
CA GLY A 44 -2.10 3.45 -5.87
C GLY A 44 -1.40 2.54 -6.88
N GLU A 45 -2.11 2.07 -7.90
CA GLU A 45 -1.51 1.28 -8.99
C GLU A 45 -0.55 2.14 -9.80
N ILE A 46 -0.92 3.39 -10.11
CA ILE A 46 -0.07 4.35 -10.81
C ILE A 46 1.25 4.60 -10.03
N ILE A 47 1.16 4.82 -8.72
CA ILE A 47 2.32 5.00 -7.84
C ILE A 47 3.26 3.78 -7.92
N VAL A 48 2.71 2.57 -7.73
CA VAL A 48 3.52 1.34 -7.73
C VAL A 48 4.13 1.07 -9.10
N MET A 49 3.39 1.30 -10.20
CA MET A 49 3.92 1.18 -11.56
C MET A 49 5.06 2.16 -11.81
N ALA A 50 4.93 3.43 -11.39
CA ALA A 50 5.97 4.43 -11.55
C ALA A 50 7.27 4.04 -10.82
N ILE A 51 7.14 3.52 -9.59
CA ILE A 51 8.29 3.03 -8.81
C ILE A 51 8.94 1.82 -9.50
N VAL A 52 8.15 0.86 -9.99
CA VAL A 52 8.69 -0.30 -10.71
C VAL A 52 9.46 0.15 -11.96
N LEU A 53 8.91 1.09 -12.72
CA LEU A 53 9.53 1.58 -13.95
C LEU A 53 10.74 2.50 -13.73
N SER A 54 10.84 3.16 -12.58
CA SER A 54 12.02 3.96 -12.24
C SER A 54 13.24 3.08 -11.95
N GLY A 55 13.02 1.84 -11.52
CA GLY A 55 14.08 0.91 -11.12
C GLY A 55 14.79 1.31 -9.81
N LEU A 56 14.28 2.33 -9.12
CA LEU A 56 14.85 2.81 -7.86
C LEU A 56 14.51 1.84 -6.72
N SER A 57 15.51 1.43 -5.95
CA SER A 57 15.31 0.62 -4.75
C SER A 57 14.84 1.44 -3.56
N ILE A 58 15.23 2.72 -3.53
CA ILE A 58 14.92 3.71 -2.50
C ILE A 58 14.47 4.99 -3.22
N PHE A 59 13.40 5.62 -2.74
CA PHE A 59 12.80 6.79 -3.39
C PHE A 59 12.03 7.64 -2.37
N ASN A 60 11.98 8.94 -2.59
CA ASN A 60 11.07 9.84 -1.89
C ASN A 60 9.84 10.17 -2.75
N LYS A 61 8.94 11.03 -2.25
CA LYS A 61 7.73 11.43 -2.98
C LYS A 61 8.04 12.15 -4.29
N ALA A 62 9.06 13.03 -4.28
CA ALA A 62 9.46 13.78 -5.46
C ALA A 62 9.99 12.86 -6.56
N ASP A 63 10.76 11.83 -6.20
CA ASP A 63 11.25 10.81 -7.16
C ASP A 63 10.10 10.08 -7.84
N VAL A 64 9.05 9.74 -7.09
CA VAL A 64 7.86 9.08 -7.64
C VAL A 64 7.08 10.01 -8.56
N LEU A 65 6.89 11.28 -8.19
CA LEU A 65 6.26 12.27 -9.06
C LEU A 65 7.06 12.48 -10.35
N LYS A 66 8.40 12.58 -10.25
CA LYS A 66 9.31 12.63 -11.40
C LYS A 66 9.15 11.39 -12.28
N ALA A 67 9.07 10.19 -11.69
CA ALA A 67 8.87 8.95 -12.44
C ALA A 67 7.51 8.89 -13.12
N ILE A 68 6.44 9.34 -12.47
CA ILE A 68 5.10 9.45 -13.07
C ILE A 68 5.15 10.38 -14.28
N ASN A 69 5.73 11.57 -14.12
CA ASN A 69 5.84 12.57 -15.19
C ASN A 69 6.74 12.09 -16.34
N ALA A 70 7.85 11.42 -16.04
CA ALA A 70 8.78 10.98 -17.08
C ALA A 70 8.30 9.73 -17.83
N LYS A 71 7.60 8.80 -17.19
CA LYS A 71 7.29 7.47 -17.78
C LYS A 71 5.83 7.29 -18.14
N LEU A 72 4.93 7.83 -17.32
CA LEU A 72 3.50 7.64 -17.49
C LEU A 72 2.89 8.80 -18.26
N VAL A 73 3.29 10.05 -18.00
CA VAL A 73 2.72 11.21 -18.70
C VAL A 73 3.07 11.23 -20.19
N GLU A 74 4.31 10.89 -20.54
CA GLU A 74 4.70 10.72 -21.96
C GLU A 74 3.84 9.65 -22.67
N SER A 75 3.48 8.59 -21.96
CA SER A 75 2.69 7.48 -22.50
C SER A 75 1.17 7.75 -22.52
N TYR A 76 0.63 8.51 -21.55
CA TYR A 76 -0.82 8.68 -21.36
C TYR A 76 -1.36 10.06 -21.73
N PHE A 77 -0.61 11.12 -21.45
CA PHE A 77 -1.16 12.48 -21.44
C PHE A 77 -0.84 13.28 -22.70
N VAL A 78 0.13 12.86 -23.50
CA VAL A 78 0.32 13.35 -24.88
C VAL A 78 -0.95 13.13 -25.73
N ALA A 79 -1.82 12.21 -25.30
CA ALA A 79 -3.08 11.90 -25.96
C ALA A 79 -4.28 12.74 -25.51
N MET A 80 -4.28 13.28 -24.28
CA MET A 80 -5.50 13.81 -23.65
C MET A 80 -5.67 15.32 -23.72
N ASP A 81 -4.63 16.10 -24.00
CA ASP A 81 -4.83 17.54 -24.15
C ASP A 81 -3.85 18.16 -25.14
N GLY A 82 -4.40 18.86 -26.14
CA GLY A 82 -3.65 19.90 -26.89
C GLY A 82 -3.33 21.13 -26.02
N GLY A 83 -3.51 21.02 -24.70
CA GLY A 83 -3.15 21.98 -23.68
C GLY A 83 -1.64 22.03 -23.50
N TYR A 84 -1.04 23.00 -24.18
CA TYR A 84 0.18 23.73 -23.81
C TYR A 84 0.87 23.23 -22.54
N PHE A 85 1.87 22.35 -22.68
CA PHE A 85 2.91 22.19 -21.67
C PHE A 85 3.83 23.42 -21.78
N PRO A 86 3.80 24.40 -20.84
CA PRO A 86 4.73 25.51 -20.88
C PRO A 86 6.16 24.96 -20.76
N ASN A 87 7.04 25.42 -21.67
CA ASN A 87 8.42 24.95 -21.84
C ASN A 87 9.13 24.68 -20.50
N ASN A 88 9.76 23.51 -20.42
CA ASN A 88 10.33 22.77 -19.28
C ASN A 88 11.37 23.47 -18.36
N GLN A 89 11.48 24.80 -18.31
CA GLN A 89 12.65 25.45 -17.68
C GLN A 89 12.42 26.05 -16.28
N GLU A 90 11.17 26.16 -15.80
CA GLU A 90 10.85 26.68 -14.45
C GLU A 90 10.17 25.65 -13.51
N TRP A 91 10.02 24.39 -13.93
CA TRP A 91 9.27 23.36 -13.20
C TRP A 91 10.05 22.65 -12.07
N GLU A 92 11.28 23.08 -11.77
CA GLU A 92 12.02 22.47 -10.67
C GLU A 92 11.34 22.74 -9.31
N ASP A 93 10.55 23.83 -9.20
CA ASP A 93 9.96 24.25 -7.93
C ASP A 93 8.49 23.82 -7.71
N GLU A 94 7.72 23.49 -8.75
CA GLU A 94 6.33 23.01 -8.61
C GLU A 94 6.09 21.75 -9.45
N LEU A 95 6.40 20.58 -8.88
CA LEU A 95 5.93 19.30 -9.42
C LEU A 95 4.40 19.28 -9.37
N VAL A 96 3.75 19.67 -10.49
CA VAL A 96 2.30 19.59 -10.62
C VAL A 96 1.90 18.12 -10.50
N CYS A 97 1.14 17.81 -9.45
CA CYS A 97 0.65 16.46 -9.23
C CYS A 97 -0.50 16.16 -10.19
N ILE A 98 -0.18 15.45 -11.28
CA ILE A 98 -1.15 15.06 -12.32
C ILE A 98 -2.08 13.93 -11.83
N VAL A 99 -1.68 13.19 -10.79
CA VAL A 99 -2.47 12.10 -10.24
C VAL A 99 -3.34 12.61 -9.10
N PRO A 100 -4.68 12.58 -9.22
CA PRO A 100 -5.56 12.95 -8.13
C PRO A 100 -5.30 12.10 -6.88
N ASP A 101 -5.45 12.72 -5.73
CA ASP A 101 -5.33 12.08 -4.41
C ASP A 101 -3.97 11.43 -4.11
N PHE A 102 -2.89 11.83 -4.81
CA PHE A 102 -1.55 11.27 -4.60
C PHE A 102 -1.09 11.44 -3.16
N PHE A 103 -1.24 12.64 -2.59
CA PHE A 103 -0.74 12.96 -1.25
C PHE A 103 -1.54 12.24 -0.15
N GLU A 104 -2.81 11.92 -0.39
CA GLU A 104 -3.64 11.10 0.49
C GLU A 104 -3.33 9.61 0.33
N THR A 105 -3.10 9.15 -0.91
CA THR A 105 -2.91 7.72 -1.22
C THR A 105 -1.51 7.24 -0.86
N PHE A 106 -0.48 8.05 -1.07
CA PHE A 106 0.91 7.69 -0.84
C PHE A 106 1.22 7.22 0.60
N PRO A 107 0.78 7.92 1.67
CA PRO A 107 0.99 7.48 3.04
C PRO A 107 0.08 6.30 3.45
N SER A 108 -0.82 5.83 2.58
CA SER A 108 -1.76 4.77 2.91
C SER A 108 -1.06 3.42 3.15
N TYR A 109 -1.52 2.70 4.18
CA TYR A 109 -1.13 1.31 4.44
C TYR A 109 -1.50 0.33 3.31
N LYS A 110 -2.34 0.75 2.36
CA LYS A 110 -2.73 -0.07 1.22
C LYS A 110 -1.59 -0.27 0.22
N LEU A 111 -0.67 0.69 0.10
CA LEU A 111 0.45 0.56 -0.82
C LEU A 111 1.52 -0.38 -0.24
N PRO A 112 2.23 -1.18 -1.04
CA PRO A 112 3.26 -2.11 -0.57
C PRO A 112 4.60 -1.41 -0.23
N LEU A 113 4.56 -0.16 0.27
CA LEU A 113 5.75 0.63 0.59
C LEU A 113 6.23 0.36 2.02
N ARG A 114 7.54 0.40 2.21
CA ARG A 114 8.20 0.37 3.52
C ARG A 114 8.97 1.66 3.71
N LEU A 115 8.96 2.23 4.91
CA LEU A 115 9.87 3.33 5.23
C LEU A 115 11.30 2.78 5.22
N HIS A 116 12.20 3.46 4.51
CA HIS A 116 13.61 3.11 4.45
C HIS A 116 14.43 3.96 5.41
N SER A 117 14.27 5.28 5.32
CA SER A 117 14.93 6.25 6.19
C SER A 117 14.05 7.48 6.37
N TYR A 118 14.27 8.21 7.45
CA TYR A 118 13.62 9.48 7.73
C TYR A 118 14.61 10.34 8.50
N ASP A 119 14.94 11.52 7.96
CA ASP A 119 15.74 12.49 8.68
C ASP A 119 14.85 13.17 9.74
N ARG A 120 15.27 13.10 11.00
CA ARG A 120 14.55 13.68 12.14
C ARG A 120 14.77 15.17 12.27
N ASP A 121 15.93 15.65 11.83
CA ASP A 121 16.30 17.05 11.95
C ASP A 121 15.56 17.88 10.88
N GLU A 122 15.36 17.27 9.72
CA GLU A 122 14.48 17.78 8.67
C GLU A 122 13.03 17.39 8.97
N ARG A 123 12.32 18.25 9.71
CA ARG A 123 10.89 18.12 10.04
C ARG A 123 9.94 18.03 8.84
N ASP A 124 10.46 17.85 7.63
CA ASP A 124 9.69 17.75 6.41
C ASP A 124 9.43 16.28 6.03
N PRO A 125 8.19 15.77 6.18
CA PRO A 125 7.80 14.42 5.73
C PRO A 125 7.87 14.24 4.21
N VAL A 126 8.25 15.26 3.45
CA VAL A 126 8.57 15.16 2.01
C VAL A 126 9.85 14.37 1.77
N ASN A 127 10.83 14.44 2.69
CA ASN A 127 12.16 13.83 2.52
C ASN A 127 12.25 12.39 3.02
N ALA A 128 11.16 11.83 3.54
CA ALA A 128 11.11 10.42 3.91
C ALA A 128 11.40 9.53 2.69
N GLU A 129 12.33 8.61 2.89
CA GLU A 129 12.70 7.63 1.89
C GLU A 129 11.90 6.35 2.10
N TYR A 130 11.46 5.77 1.00
CA TYR A 130 10.67 4.56 0.96
C TYR A 130 11.33 3.52 0.07
N ALA A 131 11.02 2.26 0.34
CA ALA A 131 11.43 1.13 -0.46
C ALA A 131 10.24 0.23 -0.77
N ILE A 132 10.30 -0.43 -1.92
CA ILE A 132 9.36 -1.49 -2.31
C ILE A 132 10.16 -2.68 -2.81
N THR A 133 9.78 -3.88 -2.37
CA THR A 133 10.37 -5.10 -2.94
C THR A 133 9.66 -5.47 -4.23
N ARG A 134 10.40 -6.01 -5.22
CA ARG A 134 9.79 -6.50 -6.48
C ARG A 134 8.65 -7.49 -6.24
N SER A 135 8.80 -8.39 -5.27
CA SER A 135 7.75 -9.35 -4.91
C SER A 135 6.49 -8.67 -4.40
N ALA A 136 6.62 -7.64 -3.57
CA ALA A 136 5.48 -6.90 -3.04
C ALA A 136 4.79 -6.05 -4.12
N ALA A 137 5.57 -5.41 -5.00
CA ALA A 137 5.05 -4.69 -6.16
C ALA A 137 4.25 -5.62 -7.10
N ARG A 138 4.83 -6.77 -7.43
CA ARG A 138 4.16 -7.79 -8.27
C ARG A 138 2.87 -8.28 -7.63
N TYR A 139 2.89 -8.56 -6.33
CA TYR A 139 1.71 -9.01 -5.60
C TYR A 139 0.61 -7.94 -5.60
N TYR A 140 0.97 -6.68 -5.41
CA TYR A 140 0.02 -5.56 -5.43
C TYR A 140 -0.62 -5.36 -6.81
N LEU A 141 0.19 -5.42 -7.87
CA LEU A 141 -0.28 -5.29 -9.26
C LEU A 141 -0.83 -6.60 -9.85
N ARG A 142 -1.01 -7.63 -9.03
CA ARG A 142 -1.34 -8.98 -9.50
C ARG A 142 -2.59 -9.02 -10.36
N ASP A 143 -3.63 -8.31 -9.96
CA ASP A 143 -4.92 -8.36 -10.65
C ASP A 143 -4.87 -7.70 -12.05
N LEU A 144 -3.83 -6.91 -12.31
CA LEU A 144 -3.55 -6.30 -13.61
C LEU A 144 -2.57 -7.13 -14.46
N LEU A 145 -1.60 -7.79 -13.81
CA LEU A 145 -0.51 -8.49 -14.48
C LEU A 145 -0.78 -9.99 -14.70
N GLU A 146 -1.53 -10.63 -13.81
CA GLU A 146 -1.84 -12.05 -13.88
C GLU A 146 -3.27 -12.28 -14.41
N PRO A 147 -3.52 -13.37 -15.14
CA PRO A 147 -4.90 -13.74 -15.48
C PRO A 147 -5.71 -13.99 -14.20
N LYS A 148 -7.01 -13.70 -14.25
CA LYS A 148 -7.92 -13.98 -13.13
C LYS A 148 -7.76 -15.43 -12.66
N ARG A 149 -7.31 -15.60 -11.41
CA ARG A 149 -7.08 -16.91 -10.81
C ARG A 149 -8.38 -17.71 -10.82
N ARG A 150 -8.31 -18.96 -11.27
CA ARG A 150 -9.44 -19.88 -11.25
C ARG A 150 -9.46 -20.65 -9.95
N GLY A 151 -10.64 -20.72 -9.34
CA GLY A 151 -10.86 -21.44 -8.10
C GLY A 151 -10.84 -20.52 -6.88
N THR A 152 -11.78 -20.78 -5.97
CA THR A 152 -11.78 -20.22 -4.62
C THR A 152 -11.52 -21.37 -3.67
N VAL A 153 -10.50 -21.24 -2.83
CA VAL A 153 -10.33 -22.13 -1.69
C VAL A 153 -11.11 -21.50 -0.54
N PRO A 154 -12.17 -22.15 -0.02
CA PRO A 154 -12.86 -21.64 1.15
C PRO A 154 -11.85 -21.48 2.28
N PHE A 155 -11.80 -20.29 2.89
CA PHE A 155 -10.82 -19.98 3.92
C PHE A 155 -10.83 -21.00 5.08
N THR A 156 -12.01 -21.51 5.44
CA THR A 156 -12.21 -22.53 6.48
C THR A 156 -11.65 -23.92 6.11
N LYS A 157 -11.35 -24.18 4.84
CA LYS A 157 -10.70 -25.42 4.39
C LYS A 157 -9.18 -25.36 4.42
N LEU A 158 -8.58 -24.19 4.69
CA LEU A 158 -7.15 -24.09 4.95
C LEU A 158 -6.82 -24.82 6.27
N PRO A 159 -5.64 -25.43 6.43
CA PRO A 159 -5.14 -25.88 7.73
C PRO A 159 -5.16 -24.76 8.78
N ALA A 160 -5.35 -25.11 10.05
CA ALA A 160 -5.47 -24.14 11.14
C ALA A 160 -4.22 -23.25 11.25
N GLU A 161 -3.05 -23.80 10.98
CA GLU A 161 -1.76 -23.12 11.00
C GLU A 161 -1.74 -21.97 9.98
N LEU A 162 -2.23 -22.20 8.76
CA LEU A 162 -2.29 -21.15 7.73
C LEU A 162 -3.34 -20.09 8.07
N ARG A 163 -4.47 -20.48 8.65
CA ARG A 163 -5.49 -19.51 9.09
C ARG A 163 -4.93 -18.60 10.18
N ASN A 164 -4.22 -19.14 11.16
CA ASN A 164 -3.58 -18.37 12.22
C ASN A 164 -2.54 -17.39 11.68
N ILE A 165 -1.69 -17.81 10.74
CA ILE A 165 -0.74 -16.90 10.07
C ILE A 165 -1.49 -15.75 9.37
N ILE A 166 -2.59 -16.04 8.68
CA ILE A 166 -3.40 -15.00 8.02
C ILE A 166 -4.05 -14.08 9.05
N TYR A 167 -4.54 -14.62 10.17
CA TYR A 167 -5.06 -13.78 11.27
C TYR A 167 -4.00 -12.85 11.83
N GLU A 168 -2.79 -13.34 12.08
CA GLU A 168 -1.69 -12.49 12.53
C GLU A 168 -1.37 -11.40 11.50
N MET A 169 -1.30 -11.74 10.21
CA MET A 169 -1.04 -10.75 9.16
C MET A 169 -2.11 -9.66 9.04
N VAL A 170 -3.37 -9.99 9.35
CA VAL A 170 -4.51 -9.07 9.17
C VAL A 170 -4.84 -8.31 10.46
N LEU A 171 -4.62 -8.93 11.63
CA LEU A 171 -5.11 -8.44 12.92
C LEU A 171 -3.99 -7.97 13.85
N ARG A 172 -2.72 -8.25 13.53
CA ARG A 172 -1.59 -7.74 14.30
C ARG A 172 -1.13 -6.40 13.73
N PHE A 173 -1.19 -5.37 14.54
CA PHE A 173 -0.66 -4.06 14.17
C PHE A 173 0.84 -4.02 14.49
N PRO A 174 1.66 -3.36 13.65
CA PRO A 174 3.08 -3.17 13.95
C PRO A 174 3.24 -2.39 15.27
N ALA A 175 4.26 -2.72 16.05
CA ALA A 175 4.57 -2.01 17.29
C ALA A 175 4.83 -0.51 16.99
N PRO A 176 4.34 0.42 17.84
CA PRO A 176 3.80 0.18 19.18
C PRO A 176 2.30 -0.18 19.22
N GLY A 177 1.69 -0.46 18.07
CA GLY A 177 0.35 -1.01 17.96
C GLY A 177 -0.73 0.06 17.77
N LEU A 178 -1.87 -0.18 18.41
CA LEU A 178 -3.03 0.70 18.38
C LEU A 178 -3.13 1.47 19.70
N TYR A 179 -3.41 2.75 19.62
CA TYR A 179 -3.66 3.57 20.81
C TYR A 179 -4.99 4.29 20.70
N ILE A 180 -5.61 4.55 21.85
CA ILE A 180 -6.91 5.20 21.93
C ILE A 180 -6.66 6.66 22.29
N SER A 181 -7.09 7.59 21.44
CA SER A 181 -7.05 9.01 21.79
C SER A 181 -8.37 9.44 22.42
N HIS A 182 -8.25 10.06 23.59
CA HIS A 182 -9.37 10.73 24.25
C HIS A 182 -9.48 12.15 23.71
N SER A 183 -10.55 12.44 22.98
CA SER A 183 -10.87 13.81 22.64
C SER A 183 -11.40 14.53 23.88
N VAL A 184 -10.75 15.62 24.28
CA VAL A 184 -11.07 16.46 25.46
C VAL A 184 -12.50 17.05 25.39
N MET A 185 -13.17 16.99 24.24
CA MET A 185 -14.48 17.61 24.02
C MET A 185 -15.53 16.66 23.40
N SER A 186 -16.05 15.70 24.18
CA SER A 186 -17.27 14.90 23.87
C SER A 186 -17.37 14.21 22.49
N LYS A 187 -16.26 14.10 21.75
CA LYS A 187 -16.18 13.33 20.50
C LYS A 187 -16.00 11.84 20.82
N PRO A 188 -16.46 10.95 19.93
CA PRO A 188 -16.23 9.51 20.09
C PRO A 188 -14.73 9.21 20.24
N LEU A 189 -14.41 8.19 21.03
CA LEU A 189 -13.06 7.63 21.12
C LEU A 189 -12.58 7.29 19.71
N LYS A 190 -11.38 7.77 19.38
CA LYS A 190 -10.73 7.46 18.12
C LYS A 190 -9.62 6.46 18.37
N LEU A 191 -9.58 5.45 17.54
CA LEU A 191 -8.46 4.54 17.50
C LEU A 191 -7.48 5.04 16.45
N HIS A 192 -6.22 5.04 16.81
CA HIS A 192 -5.16 5.47 15.93
C HIS A 192 -4.10 4.38 15.82
N SER A 193 -3.51 4.30 14.64
CA SER A 193 -2.27 3.59 14.39
C SER A 193 -1.20 4.63 14.15
N ILE A 194 -0.02 4.32 14.64
CA ILE A 194 1.21 4.99 14.25
C ILE A 194 1.36 4.89 12.73
N ARG A 195 1.83 5.94 12.04
CA ARG A 195 2.13 5.89 10.59
C ARG A 195 3.40 5.07 10.37
N ARG A 196 3.60 4.59 9.13
CA ARG A 196 4.85 3.91 8.71
C ARG A 196 6.11 4.69 9.06
N MET A 197 5.99 6.02 9.19
CA MET A 197 7.10 6.92 9.47
C MET A 197 7.75 6.70 10.84
N ASP A 198 7.06 6.09 11.82
CA ASP A 198 7.60 5.95 13.18
C ASP A 198 8.05 4.52 13.52
N GLU A 199 8.06 3.58 12.56
CA GLU A 199 8.59 2.21 12.78
C GLU A 199 10.10 2.20 13.04
N VAL A 200 10.83 3.22 12.59
CA VAL A 200 12.30 3.21 12.53
C VAL A 200 12.96 3.40 13.91
N ASP A 201 12.23 3.80 14.96
CA ASP A 201 12.92 4.22 16.19
C ASP A 201 12.23 3.89 17.53
N VAL A 202 11.25 2.97 17.58
CA VAL A 202 10.80 2.42 18.87
C VAL A 202 11.82 1.41 19.45
N THR A 203 12.90 1.11 18.72
CA THR A 203 13.94 0.18 19.17
C THR A 203 15.11 0.86 19.90
N GLY A 204 15.23 2.19 19.87
CA GLY A 204 16.32 2.95 20.49
C GLY A 204 16.21 3.15 22.00
N GLY A 205 15.07 2.83 22.61
CA GLY A 205 14.88 2.78 24.05
C GLY A 205 13.63 1.98 24.37
N PRO A 206 13.57 1.26 25.52
CA PRO A 206 12.31 0.71 25.96
C PRO A 206 11.32 1.87 26.06
N MET A 207 10.17 1.73 25.41
CA MET A 207 8.99 2.57 25.63
C MET A 207 8.44 2.28 27.04
N GLU A 208 9.32 2.26 28.04
CA GLU A 208 9.01 2.16 29.45
C GLU A 208 8.42 3.51 29.86
N GLU A 209 7.09 3.51 29.99
CA GLU A 209 6.32 4.53 30.69
C GLU A 209 6.42 5.95 30.09
N LEU A 210 6.03 6.10 28.82
CA LEU A 210 5.33 7.33 28.46
C LEU A 210 4.05 7.36 29.30
N SER A 211 4.10 8.06 30.43
CA SER A 211 2.97 8.25 31.33
C SER A 211 1.76 8.76 30.54
N LEU A 212 0.61 8.12 30.74
CA LEU A 212 -0.71 8.42 30.16
C LEU A 212 -1.12 9.92 30.13
N ASP A 213 -0.45 10.78 30.88
CA ASP A 213 -0.80 12.20 31.04
C ASP A 213 -0.12 13.13 30.02
N PHE A 214 0.77 12.63 29.16
CA PHE A 214 1.27 13.47 28.06
C PHE A 214 0.21 13.55 26.97
N ALA A 215 -0.53 14.65 26.97
CA ALA A 215 -1.24 15.12 25.80
C ALA A 215 -0.28 15.01 24.60
N VAL A 216 -0.59 14.08 23.69
CA VAL A 216 0.10 13.94 22.41
C VAL A 216 0.27 15.34 21.86
N PRO A 217 1.51 15.87 21.75
CA PRO A 217 1.70 17.23 21.28
C PRO A 217 0.97 17.37 19.95
N GLN A 218 0.24 18.46 19.75
CA GLN A 218 -0.61 18.67 18.57
C GLN A 218 0.18 18.51 17.25
N GLU A 219 1.49 18.71 17.34
CA GLU A 219 2.53 18.48 16.34
C GLU A 219 2.57 17.03 15.81
N TYR A 220 2.13 16.05 16.61
CA TYR A 220 2.04 14.64 16.21
C TYR A 220 0.69 14.24 15.66
N ALA A 221 -0.35 15.08 15.72
CA ALA A 221 -1.68 14.73 15.24
C ALA A 221 -1.67 14.31 13.76
N ASP A 222 -0.76 14.89 12.97
CA ASP A 222 -0.56 14.57 11.55
C ASP A 222 0.25 13.29 11.34
N HIS A 223 0.90 12.72 12.37
CA HIS A 223 1.66 11.47 12.28
C HIS A 223 0.81 10.23 12.53
N TYR A 224 -0.48 10.41 12.80
CA TYR A 224 -1.37 9.30 13.08
C TYR A 224 -2.32 9.05 11.94
N LEU A 225 -2.60 7.76 11.74
CA LEU A 225 -3.68 7.33 10.88
C LEU A 225 -4.83 6.99 11.80
N GLU A 226 -5.92 7.75 11.68
CA GLU A 226 -7.18 7.36 12.29
C GLU A 226 -7.57 5.99 11.72
N VAL A 227 -7.43 4.97 12.57
CA VAL A 227 -7.89 3.62 12.24
C VAL A 227 -9.38 3.65 12.47
N ASN A 228 -10.08 4.02 11.40
CA ASN A 228 -11.50 3.74 11.32
C ASN A 228 -11.64 2.22 11.26
N LEU A 229 -11.72 1.55 12.42
CA LEU A 229 -12.21 0.17 12.56
C LEU A 229 -13.69 0.16 12.15
N SER A 230 -13.92 0.44 10.89
CA SER A 230 -15.22 0.42 10.27
C SER A 230 -15.73 -1.01 10.33
N LYS A 231 -16.99 -1.21 9.93
CA LYS A 231 -17.55 -2.56 9.85
C LYS A 231 -16.71 -3.49 8.95
N THR A 232 -15.90 -2.96 8.03
CA THR A 232 -15.09 -3.75 7.10
C THR A 232 -13.78 -4.26 7.69
N ASP A 233 -13.12 -3.54 8.59
CA ASP A 233 -11.78 -3.94 9.06
C ASP A 233 -11.85 -5.05 10.11
N LEU A 234 -12.91 -5.03 10.92
CA LEU A 234 -13.28 -6.18 11.78
C LEU A 234 -14.26 -7.13 11.08
N ALA A 235 -14.45 -7.02 9.76
CA ALA A 235 -15.39 -7.90 9.05
C ALA A 235 -15.00 -9.36 9.22
N LEU A 236 -13.70 -9.66 9.26
CA LEU A 236 -13.19 -11.02 9.45
C LEU A 236 -13.72 -11.65 10.74
N LEU A 237 -13.75 -10.90 11.85
CA LEU A 237 -14.29 -11.35 13.13
C LEU A 237 -15.81 -11.54 13.12
N LYS A 238 -16.51 -10.97 12.14
CA LYS A 238 -17.97 -11.01 12.02
C LYS A 238 -18.48 -12.05 11.03
N VAL A 239 -17.60 -12.71 10.26
CA VAL A 239 -18.03 -13.64 9.20
C VAL A 239 -18.65 -14.92 9.77
N CYS A 240 -17.97 -15.60 10.70
CA CYS A 240 -18.49 -16.82 11.31
C CYS A 240 -17.91 -17.07 12.71
N ARG A 241 -18.60 -17.90 13.51
CA ARG A 241 -18.20 -18.22 14.89
C ARG A 241 -16.82 -18.87 14.98
N GLN A 242 -16.49 -19.76 14.05
CA GLN A 242 -15.18 -20.41 14.03
C GLN A 242 -14.05 -19.38 13.86
N ILE A 243 -14.14 -18.54 12.83
CA ILE A 243 -13.14 -17.49 12.57
C ILE A 243 -13.04 -16.55 13.76
N HIS A 244 -14.18 -16.15 14.35
CA HIS A 244 -14.20 -15.33 15.54
C HIS A 244 -13.42 -16.00 16.69
N HIS A 245 -13.72 -17.26 17.04
CA HIS A 245 -13.04 -17.95 18.13
C HIS A 245 -11.55 -18.14 17.90
N GLU A 246 -11.12 -18.39 16.66
CA GLU A 246 -9.70 -18.58 16.32
C GLU A 246 -8.93 -17.24 16.32
N ALA A 247 -9.53 -16.18 15.80
CA ALA A 247 -8.87 -14.89 15.60
C ALA A 247 -8.89 -13.96 16.82
N MET A 248 -9.88 -14.09 17.71
CA MET A 248 -10.05 -13.21 18.87
C MET A 248 -8.84 -13.19 19.82
N PRO A 249 -8.25 -14.34 20.20
CA PRO A 249 -7.07 -14.35 21.08
C PRO A 249 -5.85 -13.71 20.42
N ILE A 250 -5.71 -13.81 19.09
CA ILE A 250 -4.62 -13.18 18.34
C ILE A 250 -4.78 -11.66 18.37
N PHE A 251 -6.00 -11.17 18.13
CA PHE A 251 -6.28 -9.74 18.15
C PHE A 251 -6.07 -9.13 19.54
N TYR A 252 -6.69 -9.66 20.59
CA TYR A 252 -6.60 -9.08 21.94
C TYR A 252 -5.33 -9.45 22.71
N GLY A 253 -4.71 -10.59 22.40
CA GLY A 253 -3.48 -11.04 23.08
C GLY A 253 -2.22 -10.34 22.59
N LEU A 254 -2.24 -9.76 21.38
CA LEU A 254 -1.09 -9.07 20.78
C LEU A 254 -1.29 -7.56 20.63
N ASN A 255 -2.54 -7.08 20.57
CA ASN A 255 -2.83 -5.64 20.59
C ASN A 255 -3.38 -5.27 21.97
N THR A 256 -2.49 -5.13 22.94
CA THR A 256 -2.83 -4.54 24.23
C THR A 256 -3.13 -3.06 24.00
N PHE A 257 -4.41 -2.69 23.92
CA PHE A 257 -4.81 -1.30 23.81
C PHE A 257 -4.27 -0.54 25.02
N LEU A 258 -3.22 0.26 24.80
CA LEU A 258 -2.71 1.19 25.79
C LEU A 258 -3.68 2.37 25.79
N ALA A 259 -4.53 2.41 26.81
CA ALA A 259 -5.37 3.57 27.12
C ALA A 259 -4.51 4.64 27.79
#